data_AF-A0A413WQR9-F1
#
_entry.id   AF-A0A413WQR9-F1
#
_cell.length_a   1.000
_cell.length_b   1.000
_cell.length_c   1.000
_cell.angle_alpha   90.00
_cell.angle_beta   90.00
_cell.angle_gamma   90.00
#
_symmetry.space_group_name_H-M   'P 1'
#
loop_
_entity.id
_entity.type
_entity.pdbx_description
1 polymer ?
#
loop_
_entity_poly.entity_id
_entity_poly.type
_entity_poly.pdbx_seq_one_letter_code
_entity_poly.pdbx_strand_id
1 'polypeptide(L)'
;MTLSPFHIDNDNEQLYQGNLLVSEHEMVEPLTLELIERLVFGPEAIKCLITRHHSSRRIQLEEQPLRQLQQMWEKTFKHHLTFDHAFSLDDFPNGSCWTIRVWQGQDCWYLVFTEHH
;
A
#
# COMPACT_ATOMS: atom_id res chain seq x y z
N MET A 1 9.82 18.35 -13.29
CA MET A 1 8.37 18.07 -13.36
C MET A 1 7.95 17.59 -12.00
N THR A 2 7.09 18.33 -11.30
CA THR A 2 6.48 17.85 -10.05
C THR A 2 5.50 16.75 -10.42
N LEU A 3 5.82 15.51 -10.07
CA LEU A 3 4.88 14.40 -10.22
C LEU A 3 3.64 14.71 -9.39
N SER A 4 2.46 14.62 -9.99
CA SER A 4 1.21 14.84 -9.27
C SER A 4 1.04 13.79 -8.17
N PRO A 5 0.51 14.16 -6.99
CA PRO A 5 0.38 13.26 -5.87
C PRO A 5 -0.60 12.12 -6.17
N PHE A 6 -0.37 10.96 -5.57
CA PHE A 6 -1.30 9.85 -5.62
C PHE A 6 -2.43 10.06 -4.60
N HIS A 7 -3.63 9.59 -4.93
CA HIS A 7 -4.73 9.53 -3.97
C HIS A 7 -5.72 8.41 -4.28
N ILE A 8 -6.38 7.90 -3.25
CA ILE A 8 -7.52 6.99 -3.37
C ILE A 8 -8.80 7.78 -3.18
N ASP A 9 -9.76 7.58 -4.08
CA ASP A 9 -11.16 7.92 -3.87
C ASP A 9 -11.84 6.74 -3.16
N ASN A 10 -12.23 6.95 -1.90
CA ASN A 10 -12.86 5.89 -1.10
C ASN A 10 -14.30 5.59 -1.54
N ASP A 11 -14.98 6.55 -2.19
CA ASP A 11 -16.38 6.37 -2.60
C ASP A 11 -16.48 5.35 -3.75
N ASN A 12 -15.53 5.42 -4.66
CA ASN A 12 -15.47 4.58 -5.87
C ASN A 12 -14.44 3.46 -5.77
N GLU A 13 -13.63 3.45 -4.71
CA GLU A 13 -12.45 2.60 -4.55
C GLU A 13 -11.58 2.66 -5.81
N GLN A 14 -11.12 3.87 -6.16
CA GLN A 14 -10.29 4.13 -7.33
C GLN A 14 -8.97 4.81 -6.96
N LEU A 15 -7.88 4.44 -7.65
CA LEU A 15 -6.55 5.00 -7.44
C LEU A 15 -6.20 5.99 -8.55
N TYR A 16 -5.75 7.18 -8.16
CA TYR A 16 -5.42 8.27 -9.06
C TYR A 16 -3.99 8.78 -8.85
N GLN A 17 -3.39 9.32 -9.92
CA GLN A 17 -2.20 10.17 -9.89
C GLN A 17 -2.55 11.55 -10.45
N GLY A 18 -2.65 12.57 -9.60
CA GLY A 18 -3.26 13.84 -10.01
C GLY A 18 -4.71 13.63 -10.45
N ASN A 19 -5.03 13.96 -11.70
CA ASN A 19 -6.38 13.73 -12.27
C ASN A 19 -6.47 12.45 -13.13
N LEU A 20 -5.39 11.69 -13.24
CA LEU A 20 -5.33 10.46 -14.03
C LEU A 20 -5.77 9.27 -13.19
N LEU A 21 -6.80 8.54 -13.64
CA LEU A 21 -7.16 7.25 -13.08
C LEU A 21 -6.10 6.23 -13.47
N VAL A 22 -5.45 5.61 -12.49
CA VAL A 22 -4.36 4.65 -12.73
C VAL A 22 -4.74 3.21 -12.36
N SER A 23 -5.79 3.02 -11.56
CA SER A 23 -6.39 1.71 -11.32
C SER A 23 -7.85 1.86 -10.91
N GLU A 24 -8.72 1.08 -11.56
CA GLU A 24 -10.17 1.08 -11.33
C GLU A 24 -10.59 0.26 -10.11
N HIS A 25 -9.82 -0.77 -9.76
CA HIS A 25 -10.18 -1.71 -8.71
C HIS A 25 -8.95 -2.22 -7.96
N GLU A 26 -9.12 -2.39 -6.65
CA GLU A 26 -8.22 -3.21 -5.85
C GLU A 26 -8.30 -4.68 -6.29
N MET A 27 -7.20 -5.40 -6.16
CA MET A 27 -7.16 -6.84 -6.31
C MET A 27 -8.05 -7.50 -5.26
N VAL A 28 -8.96 -8.38 -5.72
CA VAL A 28 -9.95 -9.06 -4.87
C VAL A 28 -9.41 -10.37 -4.28
N GLU A 29 -8.25 -10.85 -4.74
CA GLU A 29 -7.65 -12.08 -4.24
C GLU A 29 -7.13 -11.90 -2.80
N PRO A 30 -7.23 -12.93 -1.94
CA PRO A 30 -6.68 -12.89 -0.60
C PRO A 30 -5.20 -12.54 -0.62
N LEU A 31 -4.85 -11.45 0.04
CA LEU A 31 -3.45 -11.04 0.17
C LEU A 31 -2.74 -11.99 1.15
N THR A 32 -1.62 -12.53 0.70
CA THR A 32 -0.73 -13.35 1.53
C THR A 32 0.65 -12.72 1.60
N LEU A 33 1.38 -13.01 2.67
CA LEU A 33 2.76 -12.52 2.81
C LEU A 33 3.63 -12.97 1.62
N GLU A 34 3.48 -14.22 1.16
CA GLU A 34 4.20 -14.75 0.00
C GLU A 34 3.91 -13.96 -1.27
N LEU A 35 2.64 -13.61 -1.52
CA LEU A 35 2.27 -12.79 -2.68
C LEU A 35 2.93 -11.41 -2.61
N ILE A 36 2.87 -10.76 -1.45
CA ILE A 36 3.48 -9.43 -1.30
C ILE A 36 5.01 -9.53 -1.44
N GLU A 37 5.66 -10.54 -0.87
CA GLU A 37 7.09 -10.76 -1.04
C GLU A 37 7.46 -11.00 -2.51
N ARG A 38 6.66 -11.79 -3.24
CA ARG A 38 6.84 -11.97 -4.68
C ARG A 38 6.76 -10.64 -5.42
N LEU A 39 5.78 -9.79 -5.11
CA LEU A 39 5.66 -8.48 -5.75
C LEU A 39 6.84 -7.56 -5.38
N VAL A 40 7.24 -7.52 -4.11
CA VAL A 40 8.30 -6.62 -3.61
C VAL A 40 9.69 -7.00 -4.16
N PHE A 41 9.98 -8.29 -4.29
CA PHE A 41 11.31 -8.78 -4.70
C PHE A 41 11.36 -9.40 -6.10
N GLY A 42 10.21 -9.51 -6.75
CA GLY A 42 10.07 -10.08 -8.08
C GLY A 42 10.42 -9.11 -9.21
N PRO A 43 10.29 -9.58 -10.47
CA PRO A 43 10.56 -8.78 -11.66
C PRO A 43 9.45 -7.78 -12.00
N GLU A 44 8.32 -7.83 -11.32
CA GLU A 44 7.17 -6.97 -11.58
C GLU A 44 7.51 -5.48 -11.37
N ALA A 45 6.92 -4.62 -12.22
CA ALA A 45 6.98 -3.19 -12.00
C ALA A 45 6.06 -2.82 -10.82
N ILE A 46 6.63 -2.26 -9.76
CA ILE A 46 5.90 -1.89 -8.53
C ILE A 46 6.06 -0.41 -8.21
N LYS A 47 4.97 0.21 -7.79
CA LYS A 47 4.96 1.48 -7.06
C LYS A 47 4.57 1.24 -5.61
N CYS A 48 5.45 1.61 -4.69
CA CYS A 48 5.18 1.59 -3.25
C CYS A 48 4.56 2.93 -2.84
N LEU A 49 3.35 2.89 -2.29
CA LEU A 49 2.60 4.04 -1.85
C LEU A 49 2.31 3.88 -0.35
N ILE A 50 2.47 4.95 0.42
CA ILE A 50 2.26 4.96 1.87
C ILE A 50 1.22 6.02 2.24
N THR A 51 0.37 5.72 3.20
CA THR A 51 -0.47 6.71 3.86
C THR A 51 -0.49 6.54 5.37
N ARG A 52 -0.59 7.69 6.06
CA ARG A 52 -0.71 7.80 7.52
C ARG A 52 -2.01 8.49 7.94
N HIS A 53 -2.88 8.77 6.97
CA HIS A 53 -4.05 9.61 7.15
C HIS A 53 -5.31 8.91 6.64
N HIS A 54 -6.21 8.58 7.57
CA HIS A 54 -7.54 8.08 7.28
C HIS A 54 -8.51 9.26 7.11
N SER A 55 -8.40 9.99 6.00
CA SER A 55 -9.41 10.98 5.63
C SER A 55 -10.64 10.29 5.04
N SER A 56 -11.83 10.82 5.33
CA SER A 56 -13.12 10.16 5.03
C SER A 56 -13.48 10.09 3.55
N ARG A 57 -12.88 10.92 2.68
CA ARG A 57 -13.25 10.94 1.25
C ARG A 57 -12.10 10.70 0.28
N ARG A 58 -10.95 11.30 0.56
CA ARG A 58 -9.74 11.15 -0.26
C ARG A 58 -8.54 10.88 0.61
N ILE A 59 -7.87 9.77 0.34
CA ILE A 59 -6.65 9.36 1.03
C ILE A 59 -5.47 9.79 0.16
N GLN A 60 -4.67 10.75 0.64
CA GLN A 60 -3.44 11.13 -0.05
C GLN A 60 -2.36 10.09 0.22
N LEU A 61 -1.61 9.75 -0.83
CA LEU A 61 -0.55 8.74 -0.79
C LEU A 61 0.80 9.36 -1.12
N GLU A 62 1.82 8.93 -0.38
CA GLU A 62 3.23 9.26 -0.60
C GLU A 62 3.90 8.11 -1.34
N GLU A 63 4.47 8.38 -2.53
CA GLU A 63 5.29 7.39 -3.22
C GLU A 63 6.64 7.23 -2.51
N GLN A 64 7.00 5.99 -2.20
CA GLN A 64 8.30 5.63 -1.64
C GLN A 64 9.12 4.83 -2.65
N PRO A 65 10.46 4.99 -2.67
CA PRO A 65 11.32 4.16 -3.50
C PRO A 65 11.18 2.67 -3.12
N LEU A 66 10.94 1.80 -4.09
CA LEU A 66 10.85 0.34 -3.85
C LEU A 66 12.09 -0.20 -3.11
N ARG A 67 13.28 0.32 -3.43
CA ARG A 67 14.53 -0.05 -2.74
C ARG A 67 14.46 0.19 -1.23
N GLN A 68 13.80 1.26 -0.78
CA GLN A 68 13.65 1.56 0.63
C GLN A 68 12.73 0.54 1.30
N LEU A 69 11.60 0.18 0.66
CA LEU A 69 10.73 -0.90 1.12
C LEU A 69 11.50 -2.21 1.26
N GLN A 70 12.27 -2.61 0.24
CA GLN A 70 13.08 -3.82 0.25
C GLN A 70 14.11 -3.84 1.39
N GLN A 71 14.77 -2.71 1.65
CA GLN A 71 15.76 -2.59 2.73
C GLN A 71 15.13 -2.67 4.13
N MET A 72 13.89 -2.19 4.27
CA MET A 72 13.14 -2.17 5.53
C MET A 72 12.25 -3.41 5.72
N TRP A 73 12.11 -4.26 4.70
CA TRP A 73 11.13 -5.35 4.67
C TRP A 73 11.25 -6.27 5.89
N GLU A 74 12.39 -6.94 6.03
CA GLU A 74 12.68 -7.87 7.13
C GLU A 74 12.83 -7.17 8.48
N LYS A 75 13.15 -5.87 8.50
CA LYS A 75 13.39 -5.13 9.75
C LYS A 75 12.12 -4.54 10.35
N THR A 76 11.12 -4.28 9.52
CA THR A 76 9.95 -3.49 9.92
C THR A 76 8.68 -4.05 9.30
N PHE A 77 8.51 -3.91 7.98
CA PHE A 77 7.22 -4.16 7.33
C PHE A 77 6.69 -5.57 7.58
N LYS A 78 7.50 -6.61 7.32
CA LYS A 78 7.08 -8.01 7.44
C LYS A 78 6.51 -8.38 8.81
N HIS A 79 7.09 -7.82 9.88
CA HIS A 79 6.70 -8.13 11.26
C HIS A 79 5.52 -7.31 11.77
N HIS A 80 5.21 -6.20 11.11
CA HIS A 80 4.13 -5.30 11.49
C HIS A 80 2.97 -5.34 10.48
N LEU A 81 3.07 -6.18 9.45
CA LEU A 81 2.05 -6.32 8.41
C LEU A 81 0.92 -7.22 8.91
N THR A 82 -0.31 -6.74 8.76
CA THR A 82 -1.53 -7.52 9.00
C THR A 82 -2.42 -7.53 7.77
N PHE A 83 -3.03 -8.68 7.54
CA PHE A 83 -4.06 -8.89 6.52
C PHE A 83 -5.44 -9.06 7.14
N ASP A 84 -5.53 -9.09 8.48
CA ASP A 84 -6.80 -9.15 9.19
C ASP A 84 -7.47 -7.78 9.17
N HIS A 85 -8.79 -7.76 9.04
CA HIS A 85 -9.60 -6.55 9.16
C HIS A 85 -9.94 -6.21 10.63
N ALA A 86 -9.85 -7.20 11.53
CA ALA A 86 -10.13 -7.09 12.95
C ALA A 86 -8.87 -7.34 13.78
N PHE A 87 -7.88 -6.45 13.65
CA PHE A 87 -6.62 -6.53 14.40
C PHE A 87 -6.64 -5.66 15.66
N SER A 88 -5.90 -6.08 16.69
CA SER A 88 -5.55 -5.24 17.84
C SER A 88 -4.14 -4.71 17.68
N LEU A 89 -3.91 -3.43 17.97
CA LEU A 89 -2.55 -2.85 17.97
C LEU A 89 -1.66 -3.46 19.06
N ASP A 90 -2.26 -3.99 20.13
CA ASP A 90 -1.53 -4.69 21.20
C ASP A 90 -0.82 -5.97 20.71
N ASP A 91 -1.26 -6.52 19.58
CA ASP A 91 -0.64 -7.71 18.98
C ASP A 91 0.64 -7.38 18.19
N PHE A 92 0.94 -6.09 17.98
CA PHE A 92 2.06 -5.63 17.17
C PHE A 92 3.14 -4.91 18.00
N PRO A 93 4.42 -5.04 17.61
CA PRO A 93 5.49 -4.35 18.32
C PRO A 93 5.30 -2.83 18.27
N ASN A 94 5.55 -2.17 19.40
CA ASN A 94 5.44 -0.71 19.55
C ASN A 94 4.03 -0.12 19.33
N GLY A 95 2.99 -0.96 19.30
CA GLY A 95 1.61 -0.50 19.11
C GLY A 95 1.35 0.10 17.72
N SER A 96 2.10 -0.32 16.69
CA SER A 96 1.85 0.10 15.32
C SER A 96 1.79 -1.10 14.38
N CYS A 97 0.97 -0.99 13.34
CA CYS A 97 0.89 -2.00 12.31
C CYS A 97 0.67 -1.38 10.93
N TRP A 98 0.83 -2.20 9.91
CA TRP A 98 0.59 -1.86 8.52
C TRP A 98 -0.51 -2.76 7.96
N THR A 99 -1.49 -2.16 7.30
CA THR A 99 -2.31 -2.91 6.33
C THR A 99 -1.82 -2.62 4.92
N ILE A 100 -2.11 -3.51 3.99
CA ILE A 100 -1.74 -3.35 2.59
C ILE A 100 -2.94 -3.59 1.69
N ARG A 101 -3.10 -2.73 0.68
CA ARG A 101 -4.01 -2.90 -0.45
C ARG A 101 -3.19 -3.03 -1.72
N VAL A 102 -3.56 -3.94 -2.61
CA VAL A 102 -2.83 -4.17 -3.88
C VAL A 102 -3.73 -3.78 -5.04
N TRP A 103 -3.23 -2.93 -5.92
CA TRP A 103 -3.99 -2.46 -7.07
C TRP A 103 -3.27 -2.80 -8.36
N GLN A 104 -4.02 -3.28 -9.35
CA GLN A 104 -3.47 -3.55 -10.67
C GLN A 104 -3.63 -2.32 -11.55
N GLY A 105 -2.51 -1.70 -11.93
CA GLY A 105 -2.47 -0.69 -12.97
C GLY A 105 -2.30 -1.30 -14.36
N GLN A 106 -2.26 -0.42 -15.37
CA GLN A 106 -1.98 -0.82 -16.74
C GLN A 106 -0.54 -1.35 -16.91
N ASP A 107 0.44 -0.68 -16.29
CA ASP A 107 1.88 -0.96 -16.51
C ASP A 107 2.61 -1.41 -15.23
N CYS A 108 1.97 -1.32 -14.06
CA CYS A 108 2.59 -1.67 -12.78
C CYS A 108 1.54 -2.05 -11.74
N TRP A 109 2.02 -2.65 -10.64
CA TRP A 109 1.21 -2.86 -9.44
C TRP A 109 1.45 -1.72 -8.45
N TYR A 110 0.41 -1.32 -7.74
CA TYR A 110 0.52 -0.37 -6.64
C TYR A 110 0.31 -1.11 -5.32
N LEU A 111 1.34 -1.08 -4.48
CA LEU A 111 1.30 -1.56 -3.11
C LEU A 111 1.03 -0.37 -2.21
N VAL A 112 -0.18 -0.29 -1.66
CA VAL A 112 -0.60 0.81 -0.79
C VAL A 112 -0.55 0.35 0.65
N PHE A 113 0.47 0.81 1.39
CA PHE A 113 0.65 0.56 2.81
C PHE A 113 -0.04 1.65 3.63
N THR A 114 -0.84 1.24 4.61
CA THR A 114 -1.51 2.15 5.54
C THR A 114 -0.97 1.91 6.94
N GLU A 115 -0.42 2.95 7.55
CA GLU A 115 0.11 2.92 8.92
C GLU A 115 -1.02 3.09 9.93
N HIS A 116 -1.05 2.26 10.97
CA HIS A 116 -1.97 2.36 12.10
C HIS A 116 -1.18 2.49 13.40
N HIS A 117 -1.68 3.32 14.32
CA HIS A 117 -1.11 3.65 15.64
C HIS A 117 -2.20 3.70 16.70
#